data_AF-A0A939DSD6-F1
#
_entry.id   AF-A0A939DSD6-F1
#
_cell.length_a   1.000
_cell.length_b   1.000
_cell.length_c   1.000
_cell.angle_alpha   90.00
_cell.angle_beta   90.00
_cell.angle_gamma   90.00
#
_symmetry.space_group_name_H-M   'P 1'
#
loop_
_entity.id
_entity.type
_entity.pdbx_description
1 polymer ?
#
loop_
_entity_poly.entity_id
_entity_poly.type
_entity_poly.pdbx_seq_one_letter_code
_entity_poly.pdbx_strand_id
1 'polypeptide(L)'
;GTSRFARQGFNFFGMWCFRKGCGFVPKQRDDDAGHEVAKFKDLSHAVKAYLTNINSHYAYSELRGIRAGLRRNQQTVTAEYLVEGLMSYSERGQDYIDELLHMIRTNRKYLTS
;
A
#
# COMPACT_ATOMS: atom_id res chain seq x y z
N GLY A 1 -10.63 -7.45 -4.43
CA GLY A 1 -10.34 -8.09 -3.13
C GLY A 1 -10.88 -9.51 -3.00
N THR A 2 -10.66 -10.38 -3.98
CA THR A 2 -11.12 -11.78 -3.95
C THR A 2 -10.08 -12.74 -3.37
N SER A 3 -8.83 -12.28 -3.21
CA SER A 3 -7.74 -13.06 -2.61
C SER A 3 -8.08 -13.55 -1.21
N ARG A 4 -7.55 -14.74 -0.85
CA ARG A 4 -7.64 -15.30 0.51
C ARG A 4 -7.13 -14.33 1.56
N PHE A 5 -6.05 -13.59 1.28
CA PHE A 5 -5.46 -12.64 2.24
C PHE A 5 -6.39 -11.46 2.52
N ALA A 6 -7.07 -10.96 1.48
CA ALA A 6 -8.06 -9.90 1.62
C ALA A 6 -9.30 -10.40 2.40
N ARG A 7 -9.84 -11.56 2.02
CA ARG A 7 -11.08 -12.10 2.62
C ARG A 7 -10.92 -12.62 4.05
N GLN A 8 -9.80 -13.29 4.36
CA GLN A 8 -9.60 -13.96 5.65
C GLN A 8 -8.69 -13.19 6.60
N GLY A 9 -8.02 -12.14 6.14
CA GLY A 9 -7.11 -11.37 6.98
C GLY A 9 -7.13 -9.88 6.76
N PHE A 10 -8.16 -9.37 6.06
CA PHE A 10 -8.34 -7.94 5.79
C PHE A 10 -7.11 -7.26 5.17
N ASN A 11 -6.23 -8.03 4.52
CA ASN A 11 -5.03 -7.48 3.89
C ASN A 11 -5.32 -7.14 2.43
N PHE A 12 -5.89 -5.96 2.22
CA PHE A 12 -6.24 -5.43 0.90
C PHE A 12 -5.05 -4.79 0.19
N PHE A 13 -3.97 -4.51 0.91
CA PHE A 13 -2.82 -3.76 0.43
C PHE A 13 -1.60 -4.65 0.17
N GLY A 14 -1.68 -5.96 0.41
CA GLY A 14 -0.55 -6.87 0.22
C GLY A 14 0.59 -6.65 1.23
N MET A 15 0.28 -6.09 2.41
CA MET A 15 1.31 -5.75 3.39
C MET A 15 2.04 -6.99 3.91
N TRP A 16 3.36 -6.92 3.88
CA TRP A 16 4.22 -7.88 4.59
C TRP A 16 4.34 -7.55 6.07
N CYS A 17 4.68 -8.56 6.85
CA CYS A 17 5.07 -8.41 8.24
C CYS A 17 6.23 -9.38 8.56
N PHE A 18 7.12 -8.97 9.46
CA PHE A 18 8.43 -9.61 9.67
C PHE A 18 8.56 -10.30 11.03
N ARG A 19 7.42 -10.57 11.70
CA ARG A 19 7.39 -11.29 12.98
C ARG A 19 6.75 -12.65 12.74
N LYS A 20 7.41 -13.74 13.10
CA LYS A 20 6.82 -15.08 12.97
C LYS A 20 5.42 -15.13 13.62
N GLY A 21 4.43 -15.59 12.85
CA GLY A 21 3.03 -15.69 13.26
C GLY A 21 2.20 -14.39 13.15
N CYS A 22 2.72 -13.34 12.50
CA CYS A 22 1.98 -12.10 12.28
C CYS A 22 0.96 -12.18 11.13
N GLY A 23 1.00 -13.24 10.34
CA GLY A 23 0.22 -13.31 9.12
C GLY A 23 0.06 -14.71 8.55
N PHE A 24 -0.17 -14.75 7.24
CA PHE A 24 -0.20 -15.97 6.47
C PHE A 24 1.20 -16.26 5.94
N VAL A 25 1.65 -17.49 6.12
CA VAL A 25 2.84 -17.99 5.42
C VAL A 25 2.43 -18.32 3.97
N PRO A 26 2.99 -17.66 2.95
CA PRO A 26 2.73 -18.02 1.56
C PRO A 26 3.23 -19.44 1.27
N LYS A 27 2.47 -20.20 0.47
CA LYS A 27 2.84 -21.58 0.09
C LYS A 27 4.02 -21.64 -0.89
N GLN A 28 4.30 -20.55 -1.59
CA GLN A 28 5.31 -20.42 -2.64
C GLN A 28 6.36 -19.35 -2.28
N ARG A 29 6.65 -19.14 -0.99
CA ARG A 29 7.76 -18.24 -0.63
C ARG A 29 9.07 -18.99 -0.80
N ASP A 30 10.12 -18.27 -1.17
CA ASP A 30 11.48 -18.79 -1.06
C ASP A 30 11.78 -19.16 0.40
N ASP A 31 12.56 -20.21 0.62
CA ASP A 31 12.81 -20.77 1.96
C ASP A 31 13.49 -19.76 2.92
N ASP A 32 14.11 -18.72 2.37
CA ASP A 32 14.79 -17.61 3.04
C ASP A 32 13.91 -16.37 3.26
N ALA A 33 12.68 -16.35 2.76
CA ALA A 33 11.78 -15.21 2.91
C ALA A 33 11.37 -15.00 4.37
N GLY A 34 12.03 -14.04 5.03
CA GLY A 34 11.81 -13.63 6.42
C GLY A 34 10.50 -12.88 6.69
N HIS A 35 9.55 -12.91 5.76
CA HIS A 35 8.28 -12.19 5.85
C HIS A 35 7.07 -13.13 5.72
N GLU A 36 5.96 -12.67 6.29
CA GLU A 36 4.61 -13.25 6.15
C GLU A 36 3.68 -12.18 5.56
N VAL A 37 2.54 -12.61 5.00
CA VAL A 37 1.50 -11.69 4.53
C VAL A 37 0.63 -11.32 5.72
N ALA A 38 0.69 -10.05 6.16
CA ALA A 38 0.05 -9.61 7.39
C ALA A 38 -1.43 -9.99 7.48
N LYS A 39 -1.88 -10.37 8.69
CA LYS A 39 -3.28 -10.62 9.00
C LYS A 39 -3.76 -9.57 10.00
N PHE A 40 -4.82 -8.85 9.64
CA PHE A 40 -5.41 -7.81 10.49
C PHE A 40 -6.69 -8.31 11.14
N LYS A 41 -7.06 -7.65 12.25
CA LYS A 41 -8.30 -7.94 12.99
C LYS A 41 -9.54 -7.55 12.18
N ASP A 42 -9.47 -6.41 11.50
CA ASP A 42 -10.55 -5.82 10.71
C ASP A 42 -9.95 -4.84 9.67
N LEU A 43 -10.83 -4.30 8.81
CA LEU A 43 -10.46 -3.36 7.77
C LEU A 43 -9.81 -2.07 8.34
N SER A 44 -10.31 -1.56 9.47
CA SER A 44 -9.80 -0.32 10.09
C SER A 44 -8.34 -0.49 10.53
N HIS A 45 -7.98 -1.63 11.09
CA HIS A 45 -6.59 -1.95 11.45
C HIS A 45 -5.69 -2.04 10.21
N ALA A 46 -6.18 -2.65 9.13
CA ALA A 46 -5.43 -2.73 7.88
C ALA A 46 -5.18 -1.34 7.26
N VAL A 47 -6.21 -0.50 7.19
CA VAL A 47 -6.11 0.88 6.70
C VAL A 47 -5.16 1.70 7.57
N LYS A 48 -5.28 1.60 8.90
CA LYS A 48 -4.37 2.29 9.82
C LYS A 48 -2.92 1.86 9.61
N ALA A 49 -2.66 0.56 9.52
CA ALA A 49 -1.32 0.03 9.31
C ALA A 49 -0.73 0.50 7.98
N TYR A 50 -1.52 0.47 6.90
CA TYR A 50 -1.11 0.96 5.58
C TYR A 50 -0.75 2.44 5.63
N LEU A 51 -1.63 3.28 6.21
CA LEU A 51 -1.39 4.70 6.34
C LEU A 51 -0.17 5.00 7.22
N THR A 52 0.01 4.31 8.34
CA THR A 52 1.21 4.46 9.16
C THR A 52 2.46 4.15 8.34
N ASN A 53 2.48 3.02 7.64
CA ASN A 53 3.64 2.57 6.86
C ASN A 53 4.09 3.64 5.83
N ILE A 54 3.19 4.11 4.98
CA ILE A 54 3.53 5.10 3.93
C ILE A 54 3.88 6.48 4.51
N ASN A 55 3.43 6.79 5.73
CA ASN A 55 3.69 8.06 6.40
C ASN A 55 4.89 8.05 7.35
N SER A 56 5.48 6.90 7.69
CA SER A 56 6.59 6.83 8.63
C SER A 56 7.81 6.09 8.12
N HIS A 57 7.66 5.06 7.27
CA HIS A 57 8.79 4.22 6.86
C HIS A 57 9.72 4.97 5.89
N TYR A 58 11.03 4.73 6.00
CA TYR A 58 12.05 5.47 5.22
C TYR A 58 11.91 5.24 3.72
N ALA A 59 11.50 4.03 3.30
CA ALA A 59 11.28 3.68 1.90
C ALA A 59 10.22 4.55 1.18
N TYR A 60 9.37 5.26 1.92
CA TYR A 60 8.34 6.16 1.38
C TYR A 60 8.65 7.63 1.67
N SER A 61 9.93 7.97 1.84
CA SER A 61 10.39 9.36 1.98
C SER A 61 10.01 10.20 0.76
N GLU A 62 10.07 9.62 -0.44
CA GLU A 62 9.69 10.27 -1.70
C GLU A 62 8.21 10.67 -1.72
N LEU A 63 7.29 9.76 -1.36
CA LEU A 63 5.86 10.10 -1.22
C LEU A 63 5.64 11.30 -0.29
N ARG A 64 6.35 11.32 0.85
CA ARG A 64 6.26 12.45 1.80
C ARG A 64 6.86 13.73 1.23
N GLY A 65 7.94 13.62 0.47
CA GLY A 65 8.59 14.71 -0.26
C GLY A 65 7.68 15.34 -1.30
N ILE A 66 7.05 14.53 -2.15
CA ILE A 66 6.05 14.96 -3.15
C ILE A 66 4.92 15.71 -2.46
N ARG A 67 4.33 15.12 -1.41
CA ARG A 67 3.25 15.77 -0.64
C ARG A 67 3.68 17.10 -0.04
N ALA A 68 4.88 17.19 0.51
CA ALA A 68 5.41 18.42 1.07
C ALA A 68 5.64 19.49 -0.01
N GLY A 69 6.15 19.09 -1.18
CA GLY A 69 6.33 19.97 -2.34
C GLY A 69 5.01 20.57 -2.82
N LEU A 70 3.99 19.73 -3.04
CA LEU A 70 2.65 20.17 -3.44
C LEU A 70 2.07 21.18 -2.44
N ARG A 71 2.17 20.89 -1.13
CA ARG A 71 1.69 21.80 -0.07
C ARG A 71 2.43 23.13 -0.06
N ARG A 72 3.77 23.14 -0.19
CA ARG A 72 4.55 24.38 -0.27
C ARG A 72 4.16 25.23 -1.48
N ASN A 73 3.86 24.57 -2.59
CA ASN A 73 3.46 25.23 -3.83
C ASN A 73 1.95 25.55 -3.88
N GLN A 74 1.21 25.33 -2.79
CA GLN A 74 -0.25 25.53 -2.72
C GLN A 74 -1.03 24.73 -3.78
N GLN A 75 -0.48 23.61 -4.21
CA GLN A 75 -1.11 22.69 -5.15
C GLN A 75 -1.98 21.68 -4.39
N THR A 76 -3.10 21.30 -5.00
CA THR A 76 -3.97 20.25 -4.45
C THR A 76 -3.20 18.93 -4.36
N VAL A 77 -3.19 18.33 -3.17
CA VAL A 77 -2.63 16.99 -2.98
C VAL A 77 -3.63 15.97 -3.50
N THR A 78 -3.32 15.31 -4.60
CA THR A 78 -4.18 14.27 -5.19
C THR A 78 -3.51 12.89 -5.12
N ALA A 79 -4.31 11.84 -5.22
CA ALA A 79 -3.80 10.47 -5.19
C ALA A 79 -2.87 10.20 -6.38
N GLU A 80 -3.16 10.76 -7.56
CA GLU A 80 -2.37 10.61 -8.78
C GLU A 80 -0.93 11.10 -8.62
N TYR A 81 -0.70 12.17 -7.85
CA TYR A 81 0.66 12.61 -7.55
C TYR A 81 1.35 11.75 -6.48
N LEU A 82 0.59 11.29 -5.47
CA LEU A 82 1.19 10.57 -4.35
C LEU A 82 1.60 9.14 -4.70
N VAL A 83 0.90 8.49 -5.64
CA VAL A 83 1.21 7.10 -6.02
C VAL A 83 2.60 6.96 -6.62
N GLU A 84 3.14 7.97 -7.31
CA GLU A 84 4.51 7.96 -7.83
C GLU A 84 5.55 7.68 -6.71
N GLY A 85 5.29 8.15 -5.49
CA GLY A 85 6.17 7.89 -4.34
C GLY A 85 6.06 6.48 -3.74
N LEU A 86 5.30 5.56 -4.36
CA LEU A 86 5.10 4.17 -3.90
C LEU A 86 5.92 3.15 -4.69
N MET A 87 6.90 3.56 -5.49
CA MET A 87 7.74 2.66 -6.28
C MET A 87 8.31 1.49 -5.47
N SER A 88 8.76 1.75 -4.25
CA SER A 88 9.34 0.75 -3.34
C SER A 88 8.29 -0.11 -2.60
N TYR A 89 7.00 0.08 -2.85
CA TYR A 89 5.93 -0.64 -2.14
C TYR A 89 5.76 -2.07 -2.65
N SER A 90 6.01 -2.29 -3.94
CA SER A 90 5.80 -3.56 -4.62
C SER A 90 7.04 -3.92 -5.42
N GLU A 91 7.40 -5.20 -5.45
CA GLU A 91 8.46 -5.72 -6.31
C GLU A 91 8.16 -5.49 -7.80
N ARG A 92 6.88 -5.28 -8.15
CA ARG A 92 6.44 -4.92 -9.50
C ARG A 92 6.81 -3.48 -9.91
N GLY A 93 7.26 -2.63 -8.98
CA GLY A 93 7.71 -1.27 -9.26
C GLY A 93 6.67 -0.46 -10.06
N GLN A 94 7.05 -0.01 -11.26
CA GLN A 94 6.20 0.84 -12.11
C GLN A 94 4.85 0.19 -12.46
N ASP A 95 4.81 -1.12 -12.71
CA ASP A 95 3.57 -1.82 -13.05
C ASP A 95 2.53 -1.71 -11.92
N TYR A 96 3.00 -1.58 -10.67
CA TYR A 96 2.12 -1.35 -9.52
C TYR A 96 1.59 0.09 -9.51
N ILE A 97 2.41 1.08 -9.86
CA ILE A 97 2.00 2.48 -9.97
C ILE A 97 0.93 2.65 -11.06
N ASP A 98 1.18 2.07 -12.23
CA ASP A 98 0.27 2.14 -13.37
C ASP A 98 -1.09 1.50 -13.06
N GLU A 99 -1.09 0.38 -12.34
CA GLU A 99 -2.31 -0.26 -11.84
C GLU A 99 -3.08 0.66 -10.88
N LEU A 100 -2.40 1.29 -9.91
CA LEU A 100 -3.05 2.22 -8.98
C LEU A 100 -3.67 3.42 -9.71
N LEU A 101 -2.92 4.03 -10.63
CA LEU A 101 -3.41 5.14 -11.45
C LEU A 101 -4.62 4.73 -12.29
N HIS A 102 -4.57 3.54 -12.91
CA HIS A 102 -5.69 3.01 -13.67
C HIS A 102 -6.94 2.80 -12.79
N MET A 103 -6.77 2.24 -11.58
CA MET A 103 -7.87 2.08 -10.63
C MET A 103 -8.47 3.42 -10.18
N ILE A 104 -7.64 4.41 -9.85
CA ILE A 104 -8.10 5.75 -9.44
C ILE A 104 -8.94 6.38 -10.56
N ARG A 105 -8.45 6.33 -11.80
CA ARG A 105 -9.14 6.87 -12.98
C ARG A 105 -10.47 6.16 -13.22
N THR A 106 -10.48 4.83 -13.18
CA THR A 106 -11.68 4.01 -13.44
C THR A 106 -12.74 4.21 -12.36
N ASN A 107 -12.33 4.41 -11.11
CA ASN A 107 -13.24 4.57 -9.98
C ASN A 107 -13.52 6.04 -9.61
N ARG A 108 -13.04 7.01 -10.40
CA ARG A 108 -13.14 8.44 -10.07
C ARG A 108 -14.55 8.89 -9.66
N LYS A 109 -15.57 8.37 -10.35
CA LYS A 109 -16.99 8.66 -10.07
C LYS A 109 -17.47 8.24 -8.68
N TYR A 110 -16.77 7.31 -8.03
CA TYR A 110 -17.08 6.85 -6.66
C TYR A 110 -16.26 7.58 -5.59
N LEU A 111 -15.21 8.32 -5.98
CA LEU A 111 -14.29 9.00 -5.07
C LEU A 111 -14.63 10.48 -4.83
N THR A 112 -15.48 11.07 -5.67
CA THR A 112 -15.87 12.50 -5.61
C THR A 112 -17.28 12.71 -5.06
N SER A 113 -17.81 11.75 -4.29
CA SER A 113 -19.16 11.79 -3.71
C SER A 113 -19.16 12.43 -2.33
#